data_AF-A0A662P8E9-F1
#
_entry.id   AF-A0A662P8E9-F1
#
_cell.length_a   1.000
_cell.length_b   1.000
_cell.length_c   1.000
_cell.angle_alpha   90.00
_cell.angle_beta   90.00
_cell.angle_gamma   90.00
#
_symmetry.space_group_name_H-M   'P 1'
#
loop_
_entity.id
_entity.type
_entity.pdbx_description
1 polymer ?
#
loop_
_entity_poly.entity_id
_entity_poly.type
_entity_poly.pdbx_seq_one_letter_code
_entity_poly.pdbx_strand_id
1 'polypeptide(L)'
;MSARERILRLLSDGLPRSLDEIAKDLKDVSRGRILNLLHILWRDQVVLRSEKPLYINGVRRYLYMIAGKPGVVKVNGMRFLPYNPDLIDVRGRRGRVSKLELVRRFLRDHVGQAFFATEVKEILKERGITQSDVMNAARKGRASRNILVFGYRMKDGRETPFQRGFLLTWIPKDMPRDEAVRYAVRVCRKRLMEEGEESGAFMNVRRIRDEVIVATERGSIVSVARLRDKLKLTKTQMDSLLSKIRRLYDDICTISIMGQSYLYHASLDENLLKAAVKAEEERLARLKSKMYRISHNWEACVEWFVEKLTPNARFWEQKHRTSAMDARRITIRLIKPIRGRRRVAEVDRVWEVDHGPLTPKTIYVLECKWGLIRRRDLEEFFDILRYSKEFGADSPDGRVVKQGVIGVFAGGAFNSSEKVVVNGVELSLAKYAARLNIQLITAAKLNGILHEHGVPRKVTVQKICKRAKNESDVRQILDKIWNDPSRAGVMLRNLG
;
A
#
# COMPACT_ATOMS: atom_id res chain seq x y z
N MET A 1 -25.94 53.45 55.80
CA MET A 1 -24.87 53.84 54.86
C MET A 1 -24.80 52.81 53.73
N SER A 2 -24.96 53.24 52.48
CA SER A 2 -24.96 52.35 51.32
C SER A 2 -23.58 51.72 51.10
N ALA A 3 -23.50 50.59 50.38
CA ALA A 3 -22.22 49.97 50.03
C ALA A 3 -21.31 50.94 49.24
N ARG A 4 -21.89 51.83 48.44
CA ARG A 4 -21.17 52.89 47.72
C ARG A 4 -20.54 53.91 48.67
N GLU A 5 -21.32 54.44 49.62
CA GLU A 5 -20.82 55.39 50.64
C GLU A 5 -19.73 54.76 51.51
N ARG A 6 -19.90 53.48 51.87
CA ARG A 6 -18.90 52.74 52.65
C ARG A 6 -17.57 52.60 51.89
N ILE A 7 -17.60 52.29 50.60
CA ILE A 7 -16.40 52.24 49.76
C ILE A 7 -15.73 53.62 49.68
N LEU A 8 -16.51 54.69 49.48
CA LEU A 8 -15.96 56.05 49.42
C LEU A 8 -15.33 56.49 50.74
N ARG A 9 -15.97 56.17 51.88
CA ARG A 9 -15.40 56.42 53.21
C ARG A 9 -14.10 55.61 53.44
N LEU A 10 -14.03 54.37 52.96
CA LEU A 10 -12.78 53.61 53.06
C LEU A 10 -11.67 54.28 52.25
N LEU A 11 -11.97 54.84 51.07
CA LEU A 11 -10.97 55.47 50.20
C LEU A 11 -10.70 56.95 50.52
N SER A 12 -11.39 57.55 51.50
CA SER A 12 -11.33 59.00 51.75
C SER A 12 -10.01 59.48 52.34
N ASP A 13 -9.20 58.58 52.89
CA ASP A 13 -7.84 58.88 53.36
C ASP A 13 -6.81 59.03 52.22
N GLY A 14 -7.24 58.86 50.96
CA GLY A 14 -6.38 58.99 49.80
C GLY A 14 -5.43 57.81 49.58
N LEU A 15 -5.50 56.76 50.40
CA LEU A 15 -4.62 55.60 50.26
C LEU A 15 -5.17 54.60 49.23
N PRO A 16 -4.34 54.15 48.25
CA PRO A 16 -4.75 53.14 47.29
C PRO A 16 -5.07 51.79 47.94
N ARG A 17 -6.24 51.23 47.62
CA ARG A 17 -6.67 49.90 48.11
C ARG A 17 -7.10 48.98 46.98
N SER A 18 -6.82 47.70 47.16
CA SER A 18 -7.30 46.61 46.30
C SER A 18 -8.73 46.19 46.65
N LEU A 19 -9.35 45.42 45.74
CA LEU A 19 -10.64 44.75 46.02
C LEU A 19 -10.58 43.90 47.29
N ASP A 20 -9.47 43.22 47.55
CA ASP A 20 -9.34 42.29 48.68
C ASP A 20 -9.26 43.05 50.01
N GLU A 21 -8.58 44.20 50.05
CA GLU A 21 -8.53 45.08 51.22
C GLU A 21 -9.91 45.67 51.51
N ILE A 22 -10.58 46.21 50.49
CA ILE A 22 -11.94 46.76 50.63
C ILE A 22 -12.93 45.67 51.09
N ALA A 23 -12.80 44.45 50.56
CA ALA A 23 -13.67 43.32 50.93
C ALA A 23 -13.42 42.81 52.37
N LYS A 24 -12.25 43.07 52.98
CA LYS A 24 -12.02 42.73 54.40
C LYS A 24 -12.87 43.60 55.33
N ASP A 25 -13.10 44.86 54.97
CA ASP A 25 -13.89 45.83 55.74
C ASP A 25 -15.41 45.78 55.39
N LEU A 26 -15.74 45.22 54.23
CA LEU A 26 -17.10 45.06 53.70
C LEU A 26 -17.50 43.57 53.60
N LYS A 27 -17.35 42.82 54.69
CA LYS A 27 -17.60 41.35 54.72
C LYS A 27 -19.03 40.96 54.34
N ASP A 28 -19.99 41.85 54.54
CA ASP A 28 -21.41 41.69 54.23
C ASP A 28 -21.76 41.97 52.75
N VAL A 29 -20.79 42.45 51.95
CA VAL A 29 -20.98 42.76 50.53
C VAL A 29 -20.17 41.79 49.67
N SER A 30 -20.82 41.12 48.71
CA SER A 30 -20.12 40.19 47.82
C SER A 30 -19.02 40.90 47.01
N ARG A 31 -17.88 40.22 46.83
CA ARG A 31 -16.74 40.73 46.04
C ARG A 31 -17.15 41.19 44.64
N GLY A 32 -18.08 40.48 44.00
CA GLY A 32 -18.61 40.85 42.68
C GLY A 32 -19.36 42.18 42.70
N ARG A 33 -20.13 42.45 43.76
CA ARG A 33 -20.85 43.72 43.95
C ARG A 33 -19.88 44.87 44.24
N ILE A 34 -18.86 44.64 45.06
CA ILE A 34 -17.80 45.64 45.33
C ILE A 34 -17.04 45.98 44.04
N LEU A 35 -16.65 44.97 43.25
CA LEU A 35 -15.95 45.17 41.99
C LEU A 35 -16.78 45.98 40.98
N ASN A 36 -18.09 45.67 40.88
CA ASN A 36 -18.99 46.43 40.01
C ASN A 36 -19.12 47.89 40.46
N LEU A 37 -19.27 48.13 41.77
CA LEU A 37 -19.33 49.49 42.32
C LEU A 37 -18.03 50.27 42.09
N LEU A 38 -16.86 49.63 42.27
CA LEU A 38 -15.56 50.25 41.95
C LEU A 38 -15.44 50.59 40.47
N HIS A 39 -15.96 49.74 39.58
CA HIS A 39 -15.98 50.03 38.15
C HIS A 39 -16.88 51.22 37.82
N ILE A 40 -18.07 51.30 38.43
CA ILE A 40 -19.00 52.43 38.26
C ILE A 40 -18.35 53.71 38.79
N LEU A 41 -17.80 53.69 40.01
CA LEU A 41 -17.13 54.83 40.61
C LEU A 41 -15.92 55.29 39.77
N TRP A 42 -15.18 54.36 39.17
CA TRP A 42 -14.06 54.68 38.29
C TRP A 42 -14.57 55.32 36.99
N ARG A 43 -15.59 54.73 36.36
CA ARG A 43 -16.25 55.26 35.16
C ARG A 43 -16.81 56.67 35.37
N ASP A 44 -17.43 56.88 36.53
CA ASP A 44 -18.00 58.17 36.93
C ASP A 44 -16.91 59.14 37.45
N GLN A 45 -15.63 58.76 37.33
CA GLN A 45 -14.43 59.52 37.71
C GLN A 45 -14.35 59.94 39.19
N VAL A 46 -15.08 59.26 40.06
CA VAL A 46 -15.07 59.47 41.51
C VAL A 46 -13.83 58.84 42.16
N VAL A 47 -13.35 57.74 41.58
CA VAL A 47 -12.10 57.09 41.99
C VAL A 47 -11.16 56.94 40.81
N LEU A 48 -9.86 56.85 41.08
CA LEU A 48 -8.82 56.52 40.10
C LEU A 48 -8.43 55.05 40.26
N ARG A 49 -7.99 54.42 39.16
CA ARG A 49 -7.50 53.03 39.15
C ARG A 49 -6.03 53.01 38.78
N SER A 50 -5.24 52.12 39.38
CA SER A 50 -3.86 51.91 38.97
C SER A 50 -3.78 51.56 37.47
N GLU A 51 -2.77 52.13 36.79
CA GLU A 51 -2.51 51.87 35.37
C GLU A 51 -2.20 50.38 35.13
N LYS A 52 -1.28 49.85 35.94
CA LYS A 52 -0.89 48.44 35.90
C LYS A 52 -1.49 47.73 37.10
N PRO A 53 -1.93 46.47 36.92
CA PRO A 53 -2.31 45.64 38.05
C PRO A 53 -1.09 45.21 38.86
N LEU A 54 -1.31 44.90 40.12
CA LEU A 54 -0.43 44.08 40.93
C LEU A 54 -0.80 42.60 40.77
N TYR A 55 0.17 41.72 40.92
CA TYR A 55 -0.04 40.28 40.97
C TYR A 55 0.18 39.82 42.40
N ILE A 56 -0.91 39.52 43.10
CA ILE A 56 -0.89 39.01 44.47
C ILE A 56 -1.32 37.55 44.40
N ASN A 57 -0.45 36.62 44.83
CA ASN A 57 -0.67 35.16 44.75
C ASN A 57 -1.08 34.68 43.35
N GLY A 58 -0.46 35.23 42.30
CA GLY A 58 -0.75 34.90 40.90
C GLY A 58 -2.06 35.49 40.36
N VAL A 59 -2.82 36.24 41.16
CA VAL A 59 -4.09 36.84 40.74
C VAL A 59 -3.93 38.34 40.51
N ARG A 60 -4.40 38.80 39.35
CA ARG A 60 -4.39 40.21 38.94
C ARG A 60 -5.28 41.05 39.86
N ARG A 61 -4.75 42.14 40.42
CA ARG A 61 -5.46 43.09 41.29
C ARG A 61 -5.14 44.52 40.90
N TYR A 62 -6.17 45.34 40.74
CA TYR A 62 -6.02 46.78 40.58
C TYR A 62 -6.21 47.47 41.92
N LEU A 63 -5.49 48.58 42.11
CA LEU A 63 -5.69 49.46 43.26
C LEU A 63 -6.60 50.62 42.85
N TYR A 64 -7.40 51.09 43.80
CA TYR A 64 -8.34 52.19 43.66
C TYR A 64 -8.09 53.23 44.74
N MET A 65 -8.24 54.51 44.42
CA MET A 65 -8.13 55.62 45.37
C MET A 65 -9.12 56.72 45.02
N ILE A 66 -9.50 57.56 45.99
CA ILE A 66 -10.41 58.68 45.74
C ILE A 66 -9.75 59.72 44.81
N ALA A 67 -10.53 60.25 43.87
CA ALA A 67 -10.07 61.30 42.97
C ALA A 67 -10.09 62.65 43.71
N GLY A 68 -8.93 63.12 44.19
CA GLY A 68 -8.82 64.44 44.84
C GLY A 68 -8.75 65.63 43.86
N LYS A 69 -8.30 65.39 42.62
CA LYS A 69 -8.23 66.35 41.51
C LYS A 69 -8.45 65.63 40.17
N PRO A 70 -8.94 66.31 39.12
CA PRO A 70 -8.99 65.74 37.78
C PRO A 70 -7.57 65.47 37.27
N GLY A 71 -7.28 64.25 36.85
CA GLY A 71 -6.02 63.90 36.18
C GLY A 71 -5.31 62.66 36.72
N VAL A 72 -4.08 62.44 36.24
CA VAL A 72 -3.24 61.30 36.63
C VAL A 72 -2.54 61.62 37.95
N VAL A 73 -2.67 60.72 38.92
CA VAL A 73 -2.02 60.84 40.24
C VAL A 73 -0.91 59.80 40.36
N LYS A 74 0.24 60.17 40.91
CA LYS A 74 1.36 59.25 41.17
C LYS A 74 1.52 59.05 42.66
N VAL A 75 1.35 57.81 43.13
CA VAL A 75 1.53 57.40 44.53
C VAL A 75 2.49 56.22 44.56
N ASN A 76 3.55 56.29 45.36
CA ASN A 76 4.56 55.22 45.52
C ASN A 76 5.08 54.66 44.19
N GLY A 77 5.38 55.55 43.23
CA GLY A 77 5.88 55.16 41.91
C GLY A 77 4.83 54.64 40.92
N MET A 78 3.60 54.38 41.36
CA MET A 78 2.50 53.88 40.53
C MET A 78 1.59 55.02 40.05
N ARG A 79 1.22 54.98 38.76
CA ARG A 79 0.25 55.92 38.18
C ARG A 79 -1.18 55.43 38.38
N PHE A 80 -2.05 56.35 38.79
CA PHE A 80 -3.49 56.16 38.93
C PHE A 80 -4.19 57.04 37.90
N LEU A 81 -5.02 56.41 37.09
CA LEU A 81 -5.61 57.01 35.90
C LEU A 81 -7.13 57.18 36.07
N PRO A 82 -7.71 58.27 35.54
CA PRO A 82 -9.15 58.38 35.37
C PRO A 82 -9.64 57.33 34.38
N TYR A 83 -10.96 57.13 34.30
CA TYR A 83 -11.52 56.16 33.37
C TYR A 83 -11.19 56.49 31.92
N ASN A 84 -10.64 55.50 31.22
CA ASN A 84 -10.42 55.53 29.79
C ASN A 84 -10.94 54.21 29.18
N PRO A 85 -11.87 54.26 28.19
CA PRO A 85 -12.39 53.09 27.50
C PRO A 85 -11.31 52.19 26.86
N ASP A 86 -10.18 52.76 26.46
CA ASP A 86 -9.07 52.03 25.84
C ASP A 86 -8.28 51.19 26.86
N LEU A 87 -8.47 51.46 28.17
CA LEU A 87 -7.88 50.68 29.27
C LEU A 87 -8.79 49.52 29.73
N ILE A 88 -9.88 49.24 29.01
CA ILE A 88 -10.74 48.08 29.22
C ILE A 88 -10.12 46.86 28.52
N ASP A 89 -9.94 45.77 29.27
CA ASP A 89 -9.48 44.49 28.75
C ASP A 89 -10.28 44.11 27.49
N VAL A 90 -9.59 43.73 26.41
CA VAL A 90 -10.17 43.35 25.11
C VAL A 90 -11.24 42.26 25.28
N ARG A 91 -11.16 41.45 26.34
CA ARG A 91 -12.14 40.41 26.70
C ARG A 91 -13.46 40.96 27.26
N GLY A 92 -13.49 42.21 27.73
CA GLY A 92 -14.65 42.87 28.35
C GLY A 92 -15.46 43.77 27.41
N ARG A 93 -15.05 43.94 26.14
CA ARG A 93 -15.83 44.73 25.17
C ARG A 93 -17.14 44.01 24.81
N ARG A 94 -18.23 44.34 25.52
CA ARG A 94 -19.61 44.04 25.08
C ARG A 94 -19.82 44.71 23.71
N GLY A 95 -20.01 43.93 22.64
CA GLY A 95 -20.40 44.45 21.32
C GLY A 95 -19.73 43.80 20.10
N ARG A 96 -18.58 43.12 20.22
CA ARG A 96 -18.01 42.33 19.10
C ARG A 96 -18.45 40.87 19.20
N VAL A 97 -19.11 40.36 18.14
CA VAL A 97 -19.42 38.93 17.99
C VAL A 97 -18.13 38.13 18.17
N SER A 98 -18.11 37.19 19.11
CA SER A 98 -16.90 36.41 19.39
C SER A 98 -16.48 35.59 18.16
N LYS A 99 -15.17 35.33 17.99
CA LYS A 99 -14.65 34.48 16.91
C LYS A 99 -15.33 33.11 16.86
N LEU A 100 -15.65 32.55 18.03
CA LEU A 100 -16.41 31.31 18.18
C LEU A 100 -17.81 31.43 17.54
N GLU A 101 -18.50 32.53 17.81
CA GLU A 101 -19.85 32.74 17.29
C GLU A 101 -19.83 33.03 15.79
N LEU A 102 -18.77 33.63 15.25
CA LEU A 102 -18.60 33.79 13.81
C LEU A 102 -18.55 32.44 13.08
N VAL A 103 -17.79 31.46 13.61
CA VAL A 103 -17.72 30.11 13.02
C VAL A 103 -19.04 29.34 13.21
N ARG A 104 -19.66 29.44 14.39
CA ARG A 104 -20.95 28.79 14.65
C ARG A 104 -22.06 29.33 13.76
N ARG A 105 -22.13 30.66 13.61
CA ARG A 105 -23.10 31.31 12.74
C ARG A 105 -22.88 30.88 11.29
N PHE A 106 -21.65 30.89 10.81
CA PHE A 106 -21.34 30.39 9.46
C PHE A 106 -21.89 28.98 9.22
N LEU A 107 -21.59 28.01 10.09
CA LEU A 107 -22.08 26.64 9.94
C LEU A 107 -23.62 26.55 10.07
N ARG A 108 -24.21 27.34 10.96
CA ARG A 108 -25.67 27.40 11.17
C ARG A 108 -26.40 27.99 9.96
N ASP A 109 -25.83 29.00 9.31
CA ASP A 109 -26.42 29.63 8.13
C ASP A 109 -26.32 28.72 6.89
N HIS A 110 -25.50 27.66 6.94
CA HIS A 110 -25.29 26.67 5.87
C HIS A 110 -25.72 25.26 6.31
N VAL A 111 -26.86 25.13 6.98
CA VAL A 111 -27.45 23.81 7.27
C VAL A 111 -27.65 23.02 5.97
N GLY A 112 -27.29 21.75 5.98
CA GLY A 112 -27.37 20.88 4.79
C GLY A 112 -26.12 20.89 3.92
N GLN A 113 -25.09 21.66 4.30
CA GLN A 113 -23.76 21.62 3.69
C GLN A 113 -22.70 21.20 4.72
N ALA A 114 -21.58 20.67 4.22
CA ALA A 114 -20.43 20.33 5.05
C ALA A 114 -19.16 20.95 4.47
N PHE A 115 -18.29 21.44 5.34
CA PHE A 115 -17.08 22.16 4.96
C PHE A 115 -15.87 21.58 5.68
N PHE A 116 -14.75 21.46 4.99
CA PHE A 116 -13.48 21.15 5.61
C PHE A 116 -13.04 22.31 6.52
N ALA A 117 -12.36 21.98 7.62
CA ALA A 117 -11.90 22.99 8.56
C ALA A 117 -11.00 24.06 7.91
N THR A 118 -10.21 23.69 6.89
CA THR A 118 -9.42 24.65 6.10
C THR A 118 -10.30 25.55 5.24
N GLU A 119 -11.40 25.05 4.67
CA GLU A 119 -12.36 25.86 3.89
C GLU A 119 -13.03 26.91 4.79
N VAL A 120 -13.50 26.50 5.98
CA VAL A 120 -14.09 27.43 6.95
C VAL A 120 -13.10 28.53 7.33
N LYS A 121 -11.81 28.19 7.50
CA LYS A 121 -10.75 29.15 7.77
C LYS A 121 -10.54 30.10 6.59
N GLU A 122 -10.50 29.60 5.36
CA GLU A 122 -10.32 30.44 4.18
C GLU A 122 -11.49 31.40 3.95
N ILE A 123 -12.73 30.93 4.15
CA ILE A 123 -13.93 31.75 3.98
C ILE A 123 -14.00 32.86 5.04
N LEU A 124 -13.57 32.59 6.28
CA LEU A 124 -13.68 33.53 7.39
C LEU A 124 -12.39 34.31 7.69
N LYS A 125 -11.34 34.17 6.87
CA LYS A 125 -10.03 34.79 7.12
C LYS A 125 -10.09 36.31 7.23
N GLU A 126 -10.90 36.96 6.38
CA GLU A 126 -11.09 38.42 6.38
C GLU A 126 -11.79 38.92 7.65
N ARG A 127 -12.50 38.04 8.35
CA ARG A 127 -13.10 38.31 9.67
C ARG A 127 -12.14 37.99 10.83
N GLY A 128 -10.86 37.76 10.54
CA GLY A 128 -9.81 37.50 11.52
C GLY A 128 -9.86 36.10 12.15
N ILE A 129 -10.50 35.13 11.50
CA ILE A 129 -10.57 33.73 11.95
C ILE A 129 -9.34 32.96 11.50
N THR A 130 -8.71 32.26 12.44
CA THR A 130 -7.57 31.36 12.19
C THR A 130 -7.98 29.89 12.22
N GLN A 131 -7.10 28.98 11.77
CA GLN A 131 -7.32 27.53 11.85
C GLN A 131 -7.58 27.08 13.29
N SER A 132 -6.83 27.64 14.25
CA SER A 132 -6.99 27.37 15.69
C SER A 132 -8.36 27.80 16.21
N ASP A 133 -8.90 28.91 15.70
CA ASP A 133 -10.24 29.38 16.06
C ASP A 133 -11.33 28.41 15.54
N VAL A 134 -11.20 27.94 14.30
CA VAL A 134 -12.10 26.93 13.72
C VAL A 134 -12.06 25.62 14.51
N MET A 135 -10.87 25.13 14.85
CA MET A 135 -10.72 23.90 15.62
C MET A 135 -11.25 24.02 17.06
N ASN A 136 -11.09 25.19 17.67
CA ASN A 136 -11.69 25.49 18.97
C ASN A 136 -13.24 25.51 18.88
N ALA A 137 -13.78 26.10 17.81
CA ALA A 137 -15.21 26.09 17.54
C ALA A 137 -15.77 24.68 17.29
N ALA A 138 -15.05 23.86 16.52
CA ALA A 138 -15.39 22.45 16.29
C ALA A 138 -15.40 21.66 17.61
N ARG A 139 -14.37 21.82 18.46
CA ARG A 139 -14.29 21.14 19.78
C ARG A 139 -15.46 21.54 20.69
N LYS A 140 -15.72 22.84 20.84
CA LYS A 140 -16.83 23.35 21.65
C LYS A 140 -18.20 23.00 21.05
N GLY A 141 -18.30 22.96 19.72
CA GLY A 141 -19.48 22.55 18.97
C GLY A 141 -19.82 21.08 19.17
N ARG A 142 -18.82 20.21 19.13
CA ARG A 142 -18.94 18.77 19.43
C ARG A 142 -19.38 18.55 20.87
N ALA A 143 -18.73 19.21 21.84
CA ALA A 143 -19.10 19.11 23.26
C ALA A 143 -20.53 19.59 23.52
N SER A 144 -20.94 20.70 22.89
CA SER A 144 -22.31 21.23 22.97
C SER A 144 -23.30 20.57 22.01
N ARG A 145 -22.90 19.51 21.29
CA ARG A 145 -23.73 18.72 20.38
C ARG A 145 -24.37 19.51 19.22
N ASN A 146 -23.84 20.69 18.86
CA ASN A 146 -24.39 21.54 17.81
C ASN A 146 -23.67 21.39 16.46
N ILE A 147 -22.45 20.87 16.46
CA ILE A 147 -21.63 20.68 15.25
C ILE A 147 -21.20 19.21 15.18
N LEU A 148 -21.42 18.57 14.04
CA LEU A 148 -20.81 17.29 13.72
C LEU A 148 -19.38 17.55 13.25
N VAL A 149 -18.43 16.86 13.88
CA VAL A 149 -17.01 16.87 13.49
C VAL A 149 -16.73 15.50 12.94
N PHE A 150 -16.47 15.41 11.64
CA PHE A 150 -16.38 14.14 10.91
C PHE A 150 -14.96 13.94 10.38
N GLY A 151 -14.38 12.76 10.64
CA GLY A 151 -13.00 12.42 10.29
C GLY A 151 -12.79 10.92 10.12
N TYR A 152 -11.55 10.47 9.95
CA TYR A 152 -11.22 9.05 9.93
C TYR A 152 -11.43 8.45 11.32
N ARG A 153 -12.31 7.45 11.43
CA ARG A 153 -12.54 6.76 12.69
C ARG A 153 -11.41 5.77 12.98
N MET A 154 -10.77 5.92 14.14
CA MET A 154 -9.74 5.05 14.68
C MET A 154 -10.34 3.92 15.52
N LYS A 155 -9.55 2.88 15.78
CA LYS A 155 -9.93 1.70 16.58
C LYS A 155 -10.43 2.01 17.99
N ASP A 156 -9.92 3.09 18.59
CA ASP A 156 -10.29 3.57 19.92
C ASP A 156 -11.53 4.50 19.90
N GLY A 157 -12.22 4.58 18.77
CA GLY A 157 -13.39 5.44 18.59
C GLY A 157 -13.08 6.92 18.39
N ARG A 158 -11.81 7.35 18.42
CA ARG A 158 -11.42 8.74 18.11
C ARG A 158 -11.51 8.99 16.60
N GLU A 159 -11.75 10.23 16.23
CA GLU A 159 -11.68 10.66 14.83
C GLU A 159 -10.41 11.47 14.59
N THR A 160 -9.71 11.19 13.50
CA THR A 160 -8.57 11.99 13.01
C THR A 160 -8.96 12.78 11.75
N PRO A 161 -8.35 13.96 11.53
CA PRO A 161 -8.71 14.83 10.41
C PRO A 161 -8.30 14.24 9.05
N PHE A 162 -8.98 14.66 7.99
CA PHE A 162 -8.52 14.48 6.61
C PHE A 162 -7.33 15.40 6.32
N GLN A 163 -6.73 15.30 5.12
CA GLN A 163 -5.65 16.19 4.69
C GLN A 163 -6.05 17.68 4.77
N ARG A 164 -7.31 18.00 4.45
CA ARG A 164 -7.91 19.34 4.59
C ARG A 164 -8.52 19.64 5.96
N GLY A 165 -8.23 18.81 6.97
CA GLY A 165 -8.82 18.92 8.30
C GLY A 165 -10.12 18.11 8.44
N PHE A 166 -10.81 18.29 9.57
CA PHE A 166 -12.11 17.64 9.78
C PHE A 166 -13.18 18.26 8.88
N LEU A 167 -14.17 17.46 8.52
CA LEU A 167 -15.37 17.94 7.87
C LEU A 167 -16.37 18.38 8.96
N LEU A 168 -16.89 19.59 8.84
CA LEU A 168 -17.72 20.26 9.84
C LEU A 168 -19.10 20.57 9.23
N THR A 169 -20.17 20.25 9.96
CA THR A 169 -21.53 20.63 9.59
C THR A 169 -22.38 20.92 10.82
N TRP A 170 -23.37 21.78 10.69
CA TRP A 170 -24.32 22.09 11.76
C TRP A 170 -25.35 20.97 11.90
N ILE A 171 -25.66 20.61 13.14
CA ILE A 171 -26.70 19.62 13.43
C ILE A 171 -28.04 20.36 13.59
N PRO A 172 -29.05 20.10 12.73
CA PRO A 172 -30.35 20.75 12.81
C PRO A 172 -31.02 20.56 14.18
N LYS A 173 -31.88 21.51 14.57
CA LYS A 173 -32.60 21.51 15.86
C LYS A 173 -34.11 21.36 15.70
N ASP A 174 -34.60 21.42 14.48
CA ASP A 174 -35.98 21.33 14.05
C ASP A 174 -36.48 19.88 13.88
N MET A 175 -35.62 18.89 14.13
CA MET A 175 -35.95 17.46 14.01
C MET A 175 -35.44 16.65 15.21
N PRO A 176 -35.99 15.43 15.43
CA PRO A 176 -35.53 14.53 16.48
C PRO A 176 -34.02 14.32 16.43
N ARG A 177 -33.39 14.22 17.62
CA ARG A 177 -31.93 14.29 17.74
C ARG A 177 -31.20 13.24 16.90
N ASP A 178 -31.69 12.01 16.89
CA ASP A 178 -31.07 10.90 16.16
C ASP A 178 -31.23 11.06 14.64
N GLU A 179 -32.32 11.69 14.20
CA GLU A 179 -32.53 12.04 12.80
C GLU A 179 -31.61 13.19 12.37
N ALA A 180 -31.45 14.22 13.21
CA ALA A 180 -30.55 15.34 12.96
C ALA A 180 -29.09 14.89 12.81
N VAL A 181 -28.64 13.95 13.66
CA VAL A 181 -27.29 13.39 13.58
C VAL A 181 -27.14 12.52 12.32
N ARG A 182 -28.10 11.65 12.02
CA ARG A 182 -28.09 10.84 10.78
C ARG A 182 -28.09 11.71 9.53
N TYR A 183 -28.85 12.80 9.53
CA TYR A 183 -28.87 13.81 8.48
C TYR A 183 -27.48 14.45 8.31
N ALA A 184 -26.88 14.97 9.38
CA ALA A 184 -25.55 15.57 9.34
C ALA A 184 -24.47 14.60 8.81
N VAL A 185 -24.53 13.32 9.21
CA VAL A 185 -23.60 12.29 8.68
C VAL A 185 -23.81 12.07 7.17
N ARG A 186 -25.05 12.05 6.69
CA ARG A 186 -25.34 11.93 5.24
C ARG A 186 -24.79 13.13 4.47
N VAL A 187 -24.95 14.35 4.97
CA VAL A 187 -24.39 15.57 4.37
C VAL A 187 -22.86 15.48 4.27
N CYS A 188 -22.19 15.06 5.34
CA CYS A 188 -20.74 14.85 5.33
C CYS A 188 -20.30 13.79 4.31
N ARG A 189 -21.02 12.66 4.21
CA ARG A 189 -20.71 11.60 3.25
C ARG A 189 -20.90 12.05 1.81
N LYS A 190 -21.98 12.79 1.52
CA LYS A 190 -22.25 13.34 0.19
C LYS A 190 -21.13 14.28 -0.26
N ARG A 191 -20.74 15.23 0.59
CA ARG A 191 -19.62 16.16 0.33
C ARG A 191 -18.31 15.42 0.07
N LEU A 192 -18.03 14.36 0.84
CA LEU A 192 -16.84 13.53 0.67
C LEU A 192 -16.81 12.80 -0.69
N MET A 193 -17.98 12.35 -1.17
CA MET A 193 -18.11 11.69 -2.47
C MET A 193 -17.96 12.68 -3.64
N GLU A 194 -18.50 13.90 -3.50
CA GLU A 194 -18.45 14.94 -4.54
C GLU A 194 -17.03 15.48 -4.79
N GLU A 195 -16.17 15.53 -3.77
CA GLU A 195 -14.80 16.06 -3.89
C GLU A 195 -13.76 15.03 -4.34
N GLY A 196 -14.13 13.75 -4.51
CA GLY A 196 -13.17 12.70 -4.87
C GLY A 196 -12.06 12.46 -3.83
N GLU A 197 -12.25 12.94 -2.58
CA GLU A 197 -11.24 12.94 -1.51
C GLU A 197 -11.16 11.64 -0.69
N GLU A 198 -11.84 10.58 -1.09
CA GLU A 198 -11.36 9.25 -0.74
C GLU A 198 -10.05 9.01 -1.49
N SER A 199 -8.90 9.16 -0.82
CA SER A 199 -7.60 8.77 -1.38
C SER A 199 -7.75 7.42 -2.12
N GLY A 200 -7.17 7.24 -3.30
CA GLY A 200 -7.33 5.99 -4.07
C GLY A 200 -7.05 4.71 -3.26
N ALA A 201 -6.25 4.83 -2.19
CA ALA A 201 -6.06 3.78 -1.20
C ALA A 201 -7.33 3.40 -0.41
N PHE A 202 -8.14 4.36 0.04
CA PHE A 202 -9.41 4.10 0.75
C PHE A 202 -10.50 3.53 -0.18
N MET A 203 -10.59 4.01 -1.42
CA MET A 203 -11.45 3.38 -2.42
C MET A 203 -11.05 1.93 -2.65
N ASN A 204 -9.75 1.64 -2.73
CA ASN A 204 -9.26 0.27 -2.89
C ASN A 204 -9.50 -0.59 -1.65
N VAL A 205 -9.39 -0.04 -0.43
CA VAL A 205 -9.75 -0.73 0.82
C VAL A 205 -11.22 -1.15 0.80
N ARG A 206 -12.14 -0.25 0.42
CA ARG A 206 -13.56 -0.59 0.30
C ARG A 206 -13.82 -1.62 -0.79
N ARG A 207 -13.26 -1.43 -1.99
CA ARG A 207 -13.40 -2.39 -3.09
C ARG A 207 -12.94 -3.79 -2.70
N ILE A 208 -11.82 -3.91 -1.98
CA ILE A 208 -11.35 -5.20 -1.47
C ILE A 208 -12.34 -5.78 -0.46
N ARG A 209 -12.83 -4.97 0.50
CA ARG A 209 -13.83 -5.44 1.47
C ARG A 209 -15.12 -5.89 0.78
N ASP A 210 -15.65 -5.12 -0.15
CA ASP A 210 -16.87 -5.44 -0.89
C ASP A 210 -16.69 -6.75 -1.68
N GLU A 211 -15.54 -6.96 -2.33
CA GLU A 211 -15.25 -8.24 -3.00
C GLU A 211 -15.18 -9.42 -2.04
N VAL A 212 -14.62 -9.22 -0.84
CA VAL A 212 -14.55 -10.27 0.18
C VAL A 212 -15.94 -10.61 0.74
N ILE A 213 -16.78 -9.61 0.98
CA ILE A 213 -18.17 -9.83 1.42
C ILE A 213 -18.94 -10.57 0.33
N VAL A 214 -18.91 -10.10 -0.92
CA VAL A 214 -19.61 -10.75 -2.03
C VAL A 214 -19.13 -12.19 -2.24
N ALA A 215 -17.83 -12.46 -2.09
CA ALA A 215 -17.31 -13.83 -2.17
C ALA A 215 -17.79 -14.70 -0.99
N THR A 216 -17.85 -14.13 0.21
CA THR A 216 -18.30 -14.82 1.41
C THR A 216 -19.77 -15.21 1.32
N GLU A 217 -20.64 -14.30 0.86
CA GLU A 217 -22.06 -14.58 0.59
C GLU A 217 -22.26 -15.71 -0.43
N ARG A 218 -21.25 -15.95 -1.27
CA ARG A 218 -21.22 -17.05 -2.26
C ARG A 218 -20.52 -18.31 -1.75
N GLY A 219 -20.18 -18.38 -0.46
CA GLY A 219 -19.46 -19.51 0.13
C GLY A 219 -18.03 -19.67 -0.39
N SER A 220 -17.36 -18.57 -0.75
CA SER A 220 -16.04 -18.60 -1.41
C SER A 220 -15.03 -17.64 -0.78
N ILE A 221 -13.75 -17.80 -1.15
CA ILE A 221 -12.61 -16.99 -0.68
C ILE A 221 -11.98 -16.20 -1.82
N VAL A 222 -11.27 -15.11 -1.51
CA VAL A 222 -10.70 -14.19 -2.51
C VAL A 222 -9.18 -14.22 -2.53
N SER A 223 -8.58 -14.50 -3.70
CA SER A 223 -7.12 -14.45 -3.88
C SER A 223 -6.58 -13.02 -3.81
N VAL A 224 -5.58 -12.79 -2.95
CA VAL A 224 -4.86 -11.51 -2.85
C VAL A 224 -4.14 -11.18 -4.16
N ALA A 225 -3.59 -12.18 -4.84
CA ALA A 225 -2.92 -11.97 -6.12
C ALA A 225 -3.90 -11.48 -7.20
N ARG A 226 -5.10 -12.07 -7.25
CA ARG A 226 -6.15 -11.66 -8.19
C ARG A 226 -6.63 -10.23 -7.91
N LEU A 227 -6.82 -9.86 -6.64
CA LEU A 227 -7.18 -8.50 -6.24
C LEU A 227 -6.11 -7.50 -6.65
N ARG A 228 -4.83 -7.81 -6.40
CA ARG A 228 -3.70 -6.97 -6.81
C ARG A 228 -3.70 -6.71 -8.31
N ASP A 229 -3.87 -7.76 -9.11
CA ASP A 229 -3.84 -7.66 -10.57
C ASP A 229 -5.07 -6.89 -11.10
N LYS A 230 -6.26 -7.13 -10.52
CA LYS A 230 -7.50 -6.41 -10.86
C LYS A 230 -7.41 -4.92 -10.55
N LEU A 231 -6.80 -4.56 -9.42
CA LEU A 231 -6.61 -3.17 -8.99
C LEU A 231 -5.35 -2.52 -9.58
N LYS A 232 -4.57 -3.25 -10.41
CA LYS A 232 -3.31 -2.82 -11.03
C LYS A 232 -2.29 -2.27 -10.02
N LEU A 233 -2.14 -2.96 -8.89
CA LEU A 233 -1.27 -2.55 -7.79
C LEU A 233 0.07 -3.29 -7.80
N THR A 234 1.13 -2.65 -7.30
CA THR A 234 2.39 -3.35 -7.00
C THR A 234 2.24 -4.20 -5.73
N LYS A 235 3.17 -5.14 -5.53
CA LYS A 235 3.20 -5.96 -4.30
C LYS A 235 3.25 -5.09 -3.03
N THR A 236 4.14 -4.11 -3.00
CA THR A 236 4.30 -3.19 -1.86
C THR A 236 3.04 -2.37 -1.58
N GLN A 237 2.36 -1.91 -2.63
CA GLN A 237 1.09 -1.18 -2.48
C GLN A 237 -0.01 -2.09 -1.91
N MET A 238 -0.11 -3.33 -2.41
CA MET A 238 -1.07 -4.30 -1.89
C MET A 238 -0.80 -4.65 -0.42
N ASP A 239 0.46 -4.88 -0.05
CA ASP A 239 0.84 -5.18 1.34
C ASP A 239 0.49 -4.01 2.28
N SER A 240 0.71 -2.77 1.83
CA SER A 240 0.29 -1.56 2.55
C SER A 240 -1.24 -1.48 2.72
N LEU A 241 -2.02 -1.81 1.69
CA LEU A 241 -3.49 -1.83 1.77
C LEU A 241 -4.00 -2.94 2.67
N LEU A 242 -3.42 -4.14 2.63
CA LEU A 242 -3.78 -5.24 3.51
C LEU A 242 -3.50 -4.88 4.98
N SER A 243 -2.39 -4.21 5.26
CA SER A 243 -2.10 -3.68 6.59
C SER A 243 -3.16 -2.67 7.05
N LYS A 244 -3.63 -1.80 6.15
CA LYS A 244 -4.74 -0.87 6.43
C LYS A 244 -6.07 -1.61 6.66
N ILE A 245 -6.40 -2.61 5.83
CA ILE A 245 -7.60 -3.44 5.97
C ILE A 245 -7.63 -4.10 7.36
N ARG A 246 -6.54 -4.76 7.78
CA ARG A 246 -6.43 -5.37 9.12
C ARG A 246 -6.52 -4.37 10.27
N ARG A 247 -6.21 -3.09 10.00
CA ARG A 247 -6.38 -2.01 10.98
C ARG A 247 -7.81 -1.46 11.00
N LEU A 248 -8.57 -1.56 9.91
CA LEU A 248 -9.90 -0.97 9.79
C LEU A 248 -11.02 -1.99 10.03
N TYR A 249 -10.77 -3.26 9.74
CA TYR A 249 -11.75 -4.33 9.66
C TYR A 249 -11.22 -5.57 10.40
N ASP A 250 -11.88 -5.95 11.49
CA ASP A 250 -11.60 -7.13 12.31
C ASP A 250 -12.27 -8.40 11.77
N ASP A 251 -13.34 -8.20 10.99
CA ASP A 251 -14.13 -9.22 10.31
C ASP A 251 -13.53 -9.73 9.00
N ILE A 252 -12.35 -9.24 8.57
CA ILE A 252 -11.65 -9.73 7.38
C ILE A 252 -10.46 -10.61 7.79
N CYS A 253 -10.59 -11.90 7.54
CA CYS A 253 -9.61 -12.92 7.86
C CYS A 253 -8.65 -13.16 6.69
N THR A 254 -7.46 -13.70 6.98
CA THR A 254 -6.46 -14.13 5.97
C THR A 254 -6.12 -15.60 6.17
N ILE A 255 -6.10 -16.39 5.11
CA ILE A 255 -5.62 -17.79 5.11
C ILE A 255 -4.55 -17.98 4.03
N SER A 256 -3.59 -18.87 4.28
CA SER A 256 -2.55 -19.25 3.32
C SER A 256 -2.84 -20.65 2.77
N ILE A 257 -2.94 -20.76 1.44
CA ILE A 257 -3.17 -22.04 0.74
C ILE A 257 -1.99 -22.25 -0.21
N MET A 258 -1.21 -23.31 0.02
CA MET A 258 0.03 -23.62 -0.72
C MET A 258 0.99 -22.42 -0.89
N GLY A 259 1.07 -21.53 0.10
CA GLY A 259 1.92 -20.32 0.09
C GLY A 259 1.32 -19.10 -0.62
N GLN A 260 0.05 -19.16 -1.04
CA GLN A 260 -0.69 -18.01 -1.56
C GLN A 260 -1.72 -17.50 -0.54
N SER A 261 -1.82 -16.18 -0.40
CA SER A 261 -2.75 -15.53 0.55
C SER A 261 -4.14 -15.35 -0.04
N TYR A 262 -5.16 -15.67 0.76
CA TYR A 262 -6.57 -15.48 0.47
C TYR A 262 -7.25 -14.71 1.60
N LEU A 263 -8.30 -13.97 1.26
CA LEU A 263 -9.14 -13.23 2.19
C LEU A 263 -10.55 -13.82 2.23
N TYR A 264 -11.16 -13.78 3.40
CA TYR A 264 -12.56 -14.15 3.60
C TYR A 264 -13.15 -13.34 4.76
N HIS A 265 -14.47 -13.19 4.80
CA HIS A 265 -15.13 -12.52 5.92
C HIS A 265 -15.41 -13.51 7.05
N ALA A 266 -15.32 -13.06 8.30
CA ALA A 266 -15.46 -13.89 9.50
C ALA A 266 -16.84 -14.54 9.66
N SER A 267 -17.85 -14.04 8.94
CA SER A 267 -19.19 -14.65 8.89
C SER A 267 -19.27 -15.88 7.98
N LEU A 268 -18.20 -16.26 7.26
CA LEU A 268 -18.20 -17.45 6.43
C LEU A 268 -18.29 -18.70 7.32
N ASP A 269 -19.33 -19.51 7.10
CA ASP A 269 -19.53 -20.78 7.78
C ASP A 269 -18.30 -21.70 7.68
N GLU A 270 -17.98 -22.42 8.76
CA GLU A 270 -16.76 -23.22 8.84
C GLU A 270 -16.75 -24.38 7.82
N ASN A 271 -17.89 -25.00 7.54
CA ASN A 271 -17.98 -26.07 6.55
C ASN A 271 -17.81 -25.52 5.13
N LEU A 272 -18.41 -24.35 4.85
CA LEU A 272 -18.21 -23.64 3.58
C LEU A 272 -16.76 -23.19 3.41
N LEU A 273 -16.10 -22.70 4.46
CA LEU A 273 -14.68 -22.35 4.44
C LEU A 273 -13.82 -23.57 4.11
N LYS A 274 -14.05 -24.71 4.77
CA LYS A 274 -13.32 -25.97 4.48
C LYS A 274 -13.52 -26.41 3.02
N ALA A 275 -14.75 -26.33 2.51
CA ALA A 275 -15.05 -26.65 1.12
C ALA A 275 -14.34 -25.71 0.14
N ALA A 276 -14.36 -24.40 0.40
CA ALA A 276 -13.69 -23.40 -0.43
C ALA A 276 -12.16 -23.57 -0.45
N VAL A 277 -11.56 -23.88 0.70
CA VAL A 277 -10.12 -24.19 0.80
C VAL A 277 -9.78 -25.43 -0.03
N LYS A 278 -10.52 -26.52 0.14
CA LYS A 278 -10.29 -27.78 -0.60
C LYS A 278 -10.43 -27.57 -2.11
N ALA A 279 -11.47 -26.89 -2.55
CA ALA A 279 -11.68 -26.60 -3.97
C ALA A 279 -10.52 -25.78 -4.57
N GLU A 280 -9.97 -24.84 -3.80
CA GLU A 280 -8.84 -24.02 -4.22
C GLU A 280 -7.52 -24.80 -4.22
N GLU A 281 -7.30 -25.69 -3.25
CA GLU A 281 -6.18 -26.64 -3.25
C GLU A 281 -6.20 -27.54 -4.48
N GLU A 282 -7.35 -28.15 -4.79
CA GLU A 282 -7.53 -28.97 -5.99
C GLU A 282 -7.31 -28.17 -7.28
N ARG A 283 -7.76 -26.90 -7.32
CA ARG A 283 -7.51 -26.00 -8.45
C ARG A 283 -6.01 -25.71 -8.61
N LEU A 284 -5.31 -25.38 -7.53
CA LEU A 284 -3.88 -25.10 -7.53
C LEU A 284 -3.06 -26.36 -7.87
N ALA A 285 -3.46 -27.53 -7.36
CA ALA A 285 -2.87 -28.81 -7.71
C ALA A 285 -3.04 -29.11 -9.20
N ARG A 286 -4.24 -28.91 -9.76
CA ARG A 286 -4.49 -29.04 -11.21
C ARG A 286 -3.65 -28.08 -12.03
N LEU A 287 -3.49 -26.82 -11.59
CA LEU A 287 -2.62 -25.86 -12.29
C LEU A 287 -1.15 -26.27 -12.25
N LYS A 288 -0.65 -26.72 -11.08
CA LYS A 288 0.72 -27.24 -10.95
C LYS A 288 0.93 -28.46 -11.83
N SER A 289 0.00 -29.43 -11.80
CA SER A 289 0.01 -30.61 -12.66
C SER A 289 0.01 -30.25 -14.14
N LYS A 290 -0.84 -29.29 -14.54
CA LYS A 290 -0.86 -28.79 -15.93
C LYS A 290 0.46 -28.11 -16.33
N MET A 291 1.06 -27.31 -15.46
CA MET A 291 2.37 -26.68 -15.73
C MET A 291 3.48 -27.71 -15.82
N TYR A 292 3.49 -28.71 -14.93
CA TYR A 292 4.44 -29.82 -14.95
C TYR A 292 4.33 -30.62 -16.25
N ARG A 293 3.11 -30.99 -16.64
CA ARG A 293 2.82 -31.62 -17.93
C ARG A 293 3.32 -30.80 -19.11
N ILE A 294 3.07 -29.48 -19.12
CA ILE A 294 3.55 -28.61 -20.21
C ILE A 294 5.09 -28.53 -20.22
N SER A 295 5.76 -28.57 -19.06
CA SER A 295 7.23 -28.60 -18.99
C SER A 295 7.79 -29.87 -19.63
N HIS A 296 7.25 -31.02 -19.25
CA HIS A 296 7.64 -32.30 -19.82
C HIS A 296 7.35 -32.36 -21.33
N ASN A 297 6.18 -31.87 -21.73
CA ASN A 297 5.83 -31.75 -23.15
C ASN A 297 6.78 -30.80 -23.91
N TRP A 298 7.35 -29.79 -23.25
CA TRP A 298 8.36 -28.92 -23.84
C TRP A 298 9.69 -29.65 -24.02
N GLU A 299 10.14 -30.40 -23.01
CA GLU A 299 11.31 -31.27 -23.09
C GLU A 299 11.19 -32.22 -24.30
N ALA A 300 10.12 -33.01 -24.36
CA ALA A 300 9.87 -33.95 -25.46
C ALA A 300 9.77 -33.25 -26.83
N CYS A 301 9.21 -32.04 -26.89
CA CYS A 301 9.14 -31.26 -28.12
C CYS A 301 10.54 -30.85 -28.61
N VAL A 302 11.39 -30.33 -27.72
CA VAL A 302 12.76 -29.91 -28.07
C VAL A 302 13.58 -31.11 -28.50
N GLU A 303 13.52 -32.20 -27.73
CA GLU A 303 14.22 -33.44 -28.04
C GLU A 303 13.83 -33.98 -29.41
N TRP A 304 12.54 -33.96 -29.74
CA TRP A 304 12.07 -34.38 -31.06
C TRP A 304 12.72 -33.57 -32.18
N PHE A 305 12.84 -32.24 -32.03
CA PHE A 305 13.54 -31.41 -33.03
C PHE A 305 15.03 -31.73 -33.11
N VAL A 306 15.69 -31.92 -31.97
CA VAL A 306 17.11 -32.28 -31.95
C VAL A 306 17.29 -33.61 -32.68
N GLU A 307 16.57 -34.66 -32.30
CA GLU A 307 16.63 -35.98 -32.93
C GLU A 307 16.32 -35.91 -34.44
N LYS A 308 15.27 -35.18 -34.83
CA LYS A 308 14.84 -35.07 -36.24
C LYS A 308 15.82 -34.32 -37.12
N LEU A 309 16.47 -33.29 -36.58
CA LEU A 309 17.37 -32.40 -37.33
C LEU A 309 18.86 -32.79 -37.20
N THR A 310 19.19 -33.75 -36.35
CA THR A 310 20.55 -34.30 -36.23
C THR A 310 20.56 -35.81 -36.49
N PRO A 311 20.23 -36.27 -37.71
CA PRO A 311 20.06 -37.70 -38.00
C PRO A 311 21.34 -38.54 -37.83
N ASN A 312 22.52 -37.90 -37.92
CA ASN A 312 23.82 -38.58 -37.76
C ASN A 312 24.37 -38.46 -36.32
N ALA A 313 23.59 -37.95 -35.37
CA ALA A 313 24.04 -37.81 -34.00
C ALA A 313 23.96 -39.14 -33.21
N ARG A 314 24.97 -39.40 -32.38
CA ARG A 314 24.96 -40.51 -31.42
C ARG A 314 24.50 -40.01 -30.06
N PHE A 315 23.29 -40.36 -29.66
CA PHE A 315 22.75 -40.02 -28.34
C PHE A 315 23.32 -40.94 -27.26
N TRP A 316 23.65 -40.37 -26.11
CA TRP A 316 24.08 -41.13 -24.95
C TRP A 316 22.88 -41.77 -24.26
N GLU A 317 23.10 -42.96 -23.70
CA GLU A 317 22.13 -43.67 -22.88
C GLU A 317 22.79 -44.16 -21.59
N GLN A 318 22.02 -44.14 -20.50
CA GLN A 318 22.45 -44.54 -19.17
C GLN A 318 21.41 -45.46 -18.55
N LYS A 319 21.87 -46.55 -17.92
CA LYS A 319 20.99 -47.41 -17.12
C LYS A 319 20.75 -46.76 -15.76
N HIS A 320 19.49 -46.45 -15.45
CA HIS A 320 19.08 -45.93 -14.16
C HIS A 320 18.65 -47.06 -13.22
N ARG A 321 18.68 -46.79 -11.91
CA ARG A 321 18.27 -47.75 -10.87
C ARG A 321 16.77 -48.03 -10.89
N THR A 322 15.97 -47.09 -11.39
CA THR A 322 14.53 -47.20 -11.52
C THR A 322 14.15 -47.15 -12.99
N SER A 323 13.21 -48.01 -13.41
CA SER A 323 12.70 -48.05 -14.79
C SER A 323 11.84 -46.84 -15.18
N ALA A 324 11.56 -45.94 -14.23
CA ALA A 324 10.76 -44.74 -14.45
C ALA A 324 11.54 -43.57 -15.08
N MET A 325 12.89 -43.62 -15.08
CA MET A 325 13.73 -42.57 -15.67
C MET A 325 14.13 -42.96 -17.09
N ASP A 326 13.91 -42.05 -18.04
CA ASP A 326 14.32 -42.22 -19.43
C ASP A 326 15.84 -42.45 -19.52
N ALA A 327 16.26 -43.53 -20.19
CA ALA A 327 17.66 -43.90 -20.36
C ALA A 327 18.49 -42.79 -21.05
N ARG A 328 17.87 -41.90 -21.82
CA ARG A 328 18.56 -40.79 -22.50
C ARG A 328 18.78 -39.57 -21.61
N ARG A 329 18.22 -39.56 -20.39
CA ARG A 329 18.49 -38.54 -19.36
C ARG A 329 19.80 -38.87 -18.67
N ILE A 330 20.78 -37.97 -18.70
CA ILE A 330 22.14 -38.31 -18.25
C ILE A 330 22.40 -37.72 -16.87
N THR A 331 22.67 -38.57 -15.89
CA THR A 331 23.20 -38.17 -14.58
C THR A 331 24.71 -37.97 -14.68
N ILE A 332 25.17 -36.74 -14.45
CA ILE A 332 26.58 -36.35 -14.42
C ILE A 332 27.09 -36.16 -12.99
N ARG A 333 28.37 -36.42 -12.76
CA ARG A 333 29.00 -36.36 -11.43
C ARG A 333 29.66 -35.01 -11.22
N LEU A 334 29.24 -34.31 -10.17
CA LEU A 334 29.82 -33.03 -9.78
C LEU A 334 31.03 -33.24 -8.87
N ILE A 335 32.10 -32.48 -9.10
CA ILE A 335 33.28 -32.48 -8.23
C ILE A 335 33.11 -31.57 -7.01
N LYS A 336 32.13 -30.66 -7.04
CA LYS A 336 31.74 -29.82 -5.92
C LYS A 336 30.24 -29.49 -5.97
N PRO A 337 29.62 -29.08 -4.85
CA PRO A 337 28.21 -28.72 -4.85
C PRO A 337 27.90 -27.49 -5.72
N ILE A 338 26.83 -27.57 -6.54
CA ILE A 338 26.33 -26.46 -7.36
C ILE A 338 24.85 -26.22 -7.00
N ARG A 339 24.56 -25.07 -6.38
CA ARG A 339 23.20 -24.58 -6.07
C ARG A 339 22.23 -25.66 -5.54
N GLY A 340 22.63 -26.33 -4.46
CA GLY A 340 21.83 -27.36 -3.80
C GLY A 340 22.04 -28.79 -4.33
N ARG A 341 22.64 -28.95 -5.52
CA ARG A 341 23.08 -30.26 -6.03
C ARG A 341 24.42 -30.61 -5.39
N ARG A 342 24.46 -31.65 -4.55
CA ARG A 342 25.65 -31.99 -3.76
C ARG A 342 26.72 -32.75 -4.55
N ARG A 343 26.33 -33.79 -5.29
CA ARG A 343 27.26 -34.74 -5.93
C ARG A 343 26.93 -35.07 -7.38
N VAL A 344 25.69 -34.85 -7.81
CA VAL A 344 25.24 -35.19 -9.16
C VAL A 344 24.32 -34.09 -9.69
N ALA A 345 24.30 -33.94 -11.00
CA ALA A 345 23.28 -33.18 -11.73
C ALA A 345 22.70 -34.07 -12.83
N GLU A 346 21.52 -33.71 -13.34
CA GLU A 346 20.88 -34.38 -14.46
C GLU A 346 20.78 -33.39 -15.60
N VAL A 347 21.02 -33.87 -16.81
CA VAL A 347 20.83 -33.13 -18.07
C VAL A 347 19.88 -33.94 -18.96
N ASP A 348 19.11 -33.25 -19.79
CA ASP A 348 18.00 -33.87 -20.50
C ASP A 348 18.48 -34.77 -21.63
N ARG A 349 19.46 -34.32 -22.43
CA ARG A 349 20.09 -35.13 -23.47
C ARG A 349 21.57 -34.83 -23.60
N VAL A 350 22.32 -35.82 -24.06
CA VAL A 350 23.71 -35.65 -24.52
C VAL A 350 23.83 -36.37 -25.86
N TRP A 351 24.42 -35.72 -26.85
CA TRP A 351 24.71 -36.36 -28.14
C TRP A 351 26.04 -35.91 -28.72
N GLU A 352 26.61 -36.79 -29.53
CA GLU A 352 27.85 -36.56 -30.25
C GLU A 352 27.57 -36.39 -31.74
N VAL A 353 28.22 -35.41 -32.35
CA VAL A 353 28.28 -35.26 -33.81
C VAL A 353 29.70 -35.51 -34.26
N ASP A 354 29.86 -36.47 -35.17
CA ASP A 354 31.12 -36.76 -35.84
C ASP A 354 31.20 -35.93 -37.12
N HIS A 355 32.28 -35.17 -37.27
CA HIS A 355 32.52 -34.32 -38.45
C HIS A 355 33.53 -34.94 -39.43
N GLY A 356 34.01 -36.16 -39.14
CA GLY A 356 34.99 -36.87 -39.94
C GLY A 356 36.20 -37.34 -39.12
N PRO A 357 37.04 -38.22 -39.70
CA PRO A 357 38.08 -38.96 -38.98
C PRO A 357 39.20 -38.10 -38.38
N LEU A 358 39.39 -36.88 -38.90
CA LEU A 358 40.47 -35.96 -38.48
C LEU A 358 39.97 -34.80 -37.61
N THR A 359 38.66 -34.70 -37.38
CA THR A 359 38.04 -33.62 -36.61
C THR A 359 37.55 -34.14 -35.27
N PRO A 360 37.81 -33.42 -34.16
CA PRO A 360 37.31 -33.85 -32.87
C PRO A 360 35.78 -33.85 -32.87
N LYS A 361 35.20 -34.88 -32.26
CA LYS A 361 33.75 -34.98 -32.08
C LYS A 361 33.24 -33.80 -31.27
N THR A 362 32.11 -33.24 -31.68
CA THR A 362 31.42 -32.22 -30.89
C THR A 362 30.38 -32.90 -30.00
N ILE A 363 30.44 -32.62 -28.70
CA ILE A 363 29.48 -33.12 -27.71
C ILE A 363 28.53 -31.98 -27.38
N TYR A 364 27.24 -32.22 -27.54
CA TYR A 364 26.20 -31.30 -27.14
C TYR A 364 25.52 -31.81 -25.88
N VAL A 365 25.31 -30.89 -24.92
CA VAL A 365 24.61 -31.18 -23.67
C VAL A 365 23.39 -30.31 -23.58
N LEU A 366 22.20 -30.89 -23.47
CA LEU A 366 20.93 -30.17 -23.44
C LEU A 366 20.36 -30.06 -22.03
N GLU A 367 19.95 -28.85 -21.67
CA GLU A 367 19.03 -28.58 -20.57
C GLU A 367 17.79 -27.83 -21.09
N CYS A 368 16.63 -28.37 -20.76
CA CYS A 368 15.31 -27.89 -21.12
C CYS A 368 14.64 -27.30 -19.89
N LYS A 369 14.05 -26.11 -20.05
CA LYS A 369 13.33 -25.46 -18.96
C LYS A 369 12.11 -24.71 -19.46
N TRP A 370 10.94 -25.07 -18.94
CA TRP A 370 9.73 -24.31 -19.19
C TRP A 370 9.59 -23.14 -18.22
N GLY A 371 9.49 -21.92 -18.77
CA GLY A 371 9.36 -20.69 -18.00
C GLY A 371 10.19 -19.55 -18.59
N LEU A 372 10.34 -18.48 -17.80
CA LEU A 372 11.17 -17.33 -18.15
C LEU A 372 12.62 -17.56 -17.70
N ILE A 373 13.52 -17.77 -18.66
CA ILE A 373 14.94 -18.01 -18.44
C ILE A 373 15.67 -16.69 -18.15
N ARG A 374 16.51 -16.70 -17.12
CA ARG A 374 17.31 -15.57 -16.64
C ARG A 374 18.81 -15.91 -16.64
N ARG A 375 19.67 -14.91 -16.42
CA ARG A 375 21.13 -15.08 -16.32
C ARG A 375 21.51 -16.21 -15.36
N ARG A 376 20.88 -16.24 -14.19
CA ARG A 376 21.18 -17.23 -13.16
C ARG A 376 21.01 -18.66 -13.65
N ASP A 377 20.06 -18.92 -14.56
CA ASP A 377 19.75 -20.27 -15.04
C ASP A 377 20.88 -20.73 -15.98
N LEU A 378 21.39 -19.83 -16.83
CA LEU A 378 22.53 -20.10 -17.71
C LEU A 378 23.83 -20.30 -16.94
N GLU A 379 24.09 -19.48 -15.91
CA GLU A 379 25.28 -19.63 -15.06
C GLU A 379 25.25 -20.95 -14.31
N GLU A 380 24.09 -21.36 -13.80
CA GLU A 380 23.93 -22.65 -13.12
C GLU A 380 24.20 -23.82 -14.05
N PHE A 381 23.66 -23.79 -15.27
CA PHE A 381 23.93 -24.82 -16.27
C PHE A 381 25.41 -24.84 -16.67
N PHE A 382 26.00 -23.67 -16.92
CA PHE A 382 27.43 -23.56 -17.22
C PHE A 382 28.31 -24.13 -16.09
N ASP A 383 27.99 -23.82 -14.84
CA ASP A 383 28.69 -24.33 -13.67
C ASP A 383 28.53 -25.85 -13.52
N ILE A 384 27.34 -26.39 -13.83
CA ILE A 384 27.10 -27.84 -13.89
C ILE A 384 28.05 -28.50 -14.91
N LEU A 385 28.18 -27.94 -16.12
CA LEU A 385 29.12 -28.46 -17.13
C LEU A 385 30.57 -28.34 -16.65
N ARG A 386 30.97 -27.15 -16.21
CA ARG A 386 32.34 -26.80 -15.78
C ARG A 386 32.83 -27.67 -14.62
N TYR A 387 31.97 -27.93 -13.63
CA TYR A 387 32.31 -28.70 -12.44
C TYR A 387 31.82 -30.15 -12.49
N SER A 388 31.43 -30.65 -13.66
CA SER A 388 31.23 -32.09 -13.87
C SER A 388 32.56 -32.82 -14.12
N LYS A 389 32.59 -34.13 -13.85
CA LYS A 389 33.69 -35.01 -14.24
C LYS A 389 33.66 -35.32 -15.74
N GLU A 390 32.46 -35.41 -16.29
CA GLU A 390 32.19 -35.79 -17.68
C GLU A 390 32.61 -34.68 -18.65
N PHE A 391 32.24 -33.43 -18.36
CA PHE A 391 32.38 -32.30 -19.30
C PHE A 391 33.34 -31.20 -18.84
N GLY A 392 33.80 -31.23 -17.59
CA GLY A 392 34.81 -30.30 -17.08
C GLY A 392 36.24 -30.83 -17.21
N ALA A 393 37.21 -29.93 -17.37
CA ALA A 393 38.64 -30.23 -17.36
C ALA A 393 39.41 -29.14 -16.59
N ASP A 394 40.50 -29.52 -15.94
CA ASP A 394 41.37 -28.56 -15.27
C ASP A 394 42.28 -27.88 -16.29
N SER A 395 42.45 -26.56 -16.16
CA SER A 395 43.40 -25.76 -16.93
C SER A 395 44.25 -24.91 -15.99
N PRO A 396 45.37 -24.33 -16.47
CA PRO A 396 46.20 -23.43 -15.64
C PRO A 396 45.41 -22.29 -14.99
N ASP A 397 44.39 -21.76 -15.68
CA ASP A 397 43.53 -20.66 -15.21
C ASP A 397 42.32 -21.14 -14.39
N GLY A 398 42.36 -22.40 -13.95
CA GLY A 398 41.30 -23.07 -13.22
C GLY A 398 40.47 -23.99 -14.10
N ARG A 399 39.43 -24.59 -13.52
CA ARG A 399 38.59 -25.55 -14.23
C ARG A 399 37.80 -24.87 -15.35
N VAL A 400 37.67 -25.52 -16.50
CA VAL A 400 36.92 -25.04 -17.67
C VAL A 400 36.02 -26.15 -18.22
N VAL A 401 35.10 -25.81 -19.12
CA VAL A 401 34.37 -26.81 -19.91
C VAL A 401 35.34 -27.36 -20.96
N LYS A 402 35.34 -28.69 -21.18
CA LYS A 402 36.20 -29.37 -22.16
C LYS A 402 36.01 -28.78 -23.56
N GLN A 403 37.10 -28.67 -24.30
CA GLN A 403 37.04 -28.32 -25.72
C GLN A 403 36.17 -29.32 -26.49
N GLY A 404 35.31 -28.81 -27.38
CA GLY A 404 34.36 -29.63 -28.14
C GLY A 404 33.04 -29.91 -27.41
N VAL A 405 32.89 -29.51 -26.14
CA VAL A 405 31.59 -29.56 -25.44
C VAL A 405 30.85 -28.23 -25.60
N ILE A 406 29.64 -28.31 -26.14
CA ILE A 406 28.74 -27.17 -26.34
C ILE A 406 27.49 -27.36 -25.49
N GLY A 407 27.19 -26.37 -24.64
CA GLY A 407 25.92 -26.35 -23.92
C GLY A 407 24.77 -25.95 -24.84
N VAL A 408 23.62 -26.58 -24.71
CA VAL A 408 22.39 -26.24 -25.40
C VAL A 408 21.32 -25.99 -24.35
N PHE A 409 20.75 -24.79 -24.33
CA PHE A 409 19.75 -24.42 -23.35
C PHE A 409 18.42 -24.09 -24.05
N ALA A 410 17.41 -24.92 -23.82
CA ALA A 410 16.11 -24.80 -24.45
C ALA A 410 15.06 -24.21 -23.50
N GLY A 411 14.71 -22.94 -23.73
CA GLY A 411 13.79 -22.18 -22.89
C GLY A 411 12.46 -21.90 -23.57
N GLY A 412 11.36 -22.04 -22.83
CA GLY A 412 10.03 -21.62 -23.30
C GLY A 412 9.94 -20.12 -23.59
N ALA A 413 10.62 -19.30 -22.79
CA ALA A 413 10.80 -17.86 -23.02
C ALA A 413 12.11 -17.35 -22.38
N PHE A 414 12.77 -16.38 -23.01
CA PHE A 414 13.99 -15.77 -22.48
C PHE A 414 13.72 -14.32 -22.11
N ASN A 415 14.28 -13.86 -20.99
CA ASN A 415 14.10 -12.48 -20.53
C ASN A 415 14.86 -11.49 -21.42
N SER A 416 14.17 -10.88 -22.40
CA SER A 416 14.76 -9.95 -23.37
C SER A 416 15.20 -8.62 -22.75
N SER A 417 14.61 -8.23 -21.61
CA SER A 417 14.98 -7.02 -20.87
C SER A 417 16.19 -7.19 -19.96
N GLU A 418 16.66 -8.42 -19.72
CA GLU A 418 17.80 -8.66 -18.85
C GLU A 418 19.11 -8.27 -19.53
N LYS A 419 19.82 -7.33 -18.91
CA LYS A 419 21.16 -6.90 -19.31
C LYS A 419 22.18 -7.48 -18.34
N VAL A 420 23.24 -8.05 -18.89
CA VAL A 420 24.34 -8.65 -18.13
C VAL A 420 25.60 -7.83 -18.38
N VAL A 421 26.12 -7.19 -17.33
CA VAL A 421 27.39 -6.46 -17.39
C VAL A 421 28.54 -7.44 -17.21
N VAL A 422 29.44 -7.52 -18.19
CA VAL A 422 30.67 -8.32 -18.14
C VAL A 422 31.83 -7.42 -18.56
N ASN A 423 32.79 -7.20 -17.67
CA ASN A 423 33.94 -6.31 -17.88
C ASN A 423 33.54 -4.92 -18.39
N GLY A 424 32.51 -4.33 -17.77
CA GLY A 424 31.99 -3.00 -18.14
C GLY A 424 31.10 -2.96 -19.40
N VAL A 425 30.94 -4.07 -20.12
CA VAL A 425 30.10 -4.13 -21.33
C VAL A 425 28.74 -4.73 -21.02
N GLU A 426 27.66 -4.03 -21.36
CA GLU A 426 26.30 -4.56 -21.30
C GLU A 426 26.00 -5.53 -22.45
N LEU A 427 25.62 -6.75 -22.09
CA LEU A 427 25.20 -7.78 -23.02
C LEU A 427 23.74 -8.14 -22.83
N SER A 428 23.05 -8.44 -23.94
CA SER A 428 21.81 -9.21 -23.90
C SER A 428 22.07 -10.63 -23.35
N LEU A 429 21.05 -11.26 -22.77
CA LEU A 429 21.13 -12.65 -22.31
C LEU A 429 21.64 -13.63 -23.39
N ALA A 430 21.24 -13.46 -24.66
CA ALA A 430 21.71 -14.31 -25.77
C ALA A 430 23.21 -14.15 -26.06
N LYS A 431 23.72 -12.91 -26.13
CA LYS A 431 25.16 -12.63 -26.26
C LYS A 431 25.95 -13.16 -25.05
N TYR A 432 25.38 -13.10 -23.85
CA TYR A 432 25.99 -13.66 -22.66
C TYR A 432 26.07 -15.19 -22.72
N ALA A 433 25.00 -15.87 -23.15
CA ALA A 433 24.99 -17.32 -23.38
C ALA A 433 26.10 -17.75 -24.36
N ALA A 434 26.26 -17.02 -25.46
CA ALA A 434 27.31 -17.29 -26.44
C ALA A 434 28.73 -17.20 -25.84
N ARG A 435 28.98 -16.24 -24.92
CA ARG A 435 30.26 -16.15 -24.19
C ARG A 435 30.51 -17.35 -23.25
N LEU A 436 29.46 -18.01 -22.79
CA LEU A 436 29.54 -19.24 -21.98
C LEU A 436 29.64 -20.52 -22.85
N ASN A 437 29.77 -20.39 -24.16
CA ASN A 437 29.67 -21.50 -25.12
C ASN A 437 28.33 -22.26 -25.01
N ILE A 438 27.24 -21.52 -24.76
CA ILE A 438 25.88 -22.05 -24.68
C ILE A 438 25.05 -21.55 -25.87
N GLN A 439 24.51 -22.48 -26.64
CA GLN A 439 23.53 -22.22 -27.69
C GLN A 439 22.11 -22.20 -27.12
N LEU A 440 21.31 -21.22 -27.53
CA LEU A 440 19.93 -21.10 -27.08
C LEU A 440 18.95 -21.68 -28.11
N ILE A 441 18.07 -22.58 -27.66
CA ILE A 441 16.90 -23.02 -28.42
C ILE A 441 15.69 -22.26 -27.88
N THR A 442 15.07 -21.46 -28.74
CA THR A 442 13.86 -20.70 -28.39
C THR A 442 12.65 -21.31 -29.07
N ALA A 443 11.48 -21.18 -28.44
CA ALA A 443 10.23 -21.58 -29.08
C ALA A 443 9.98 -20.83 -30.40
N ALA A 444 10.46 -19.59 -30.53
CA ALA A 444 10.40 -18.83 -31.78
C ALA A 444 11.25 -19.48 -32.89
N LYS A 445 12.46 -19.96 -32.57
CA LYS A 445 13.33 -20.68 -33.52
C LYS A 445 12.68 -21.99 -33.97
N LEU A 446 12.14 -22.78 -33.05
CA LEU A 446 11.44 -24.03 -33.39
C LEU A 446 10.17 -23.79 -34.23
N ASN A 447 9.41 -22.74 -33.94
CA ASN A 447 8.28 -22.34 -34.77
C ASN A 447 8.74 -21.92 -36.18
N GLY A 448 9.85 -21.20 -36.30
CA GLY A 448 10.47 -20.87 -37.58
C GLY A 448 10.70 -22.12 -38.43
N ILE A 449 11.32 -23.15 -37.85
CA ILE A 449 11.57 -24.44 -38.51
C ILE A 449 10.26 -25.09 -38.97
N LEU A 450 9.22 -25.12 -38.14
CA LEU A 450 7.92 -25.66 -38.56
C LEU A 450 7.34 -24.89 -39.74
N HIS A 451 7.42 -23.57 -39.72
CA HIS A 451 6.86 -22.72 -40.77
C HIS A 451 7.64 -22.83 -42.08
N GLU A 452 8.96 -22.93 -42.01
CA GLU A 452 9.83 -23.23 -43.15
C GLU A 452 9.50 -24.62 -43.75
N HIS A 453 9.13 -25.58 -42.90
CA HIS A 453 8.64 -26.90 -43.31
C HIS A 453 7.17 -26.90 -43.81
N GLY A 454 6.54 -25.74 -43.99
CA GLY A 454 5.20 -25.61 -44.55
C GLY A 454 4.04 -25.69 -43.54
N VAL A 455 4.32 -25.72 -42.23
CA VAL A 455 3.28 -25.76 -41.20
C VAL A 455 2.64 -24.36 -41.04
N PRO A 456 1.30 -24.24 -41.03
CA PRO A 456 0.62 -22.95 -40.91
C PRO A 456 1.04 -22.14 -39.66
N ARG A 457 1.22 -20.82 -39.79
CA ARG A 457 1.61 -19.88 -38.70
C ARG A 457 0.77 -19.95 -37.43
N LYS A 458 -0.47 -20.43 -37.56
CA LYS A 458 -1.43 -20.62 -36.46
C LYS A 458 -1.13 -21.85 -35.60
N VAL A 459 -0.28 -22.77 -36.06
CA VAL A 459 0.19 -23.95 -35.34
C VAL A 459 1.58 -23.64 -34.77
N THR A 460 1.75 -23.77 -33.46
CA THR A 460 3.03 -23.47 -32.79
C THR A 460 3.39 -24.55 -31.80
N VAL A 461 4.69 -24.71 -31.49
CA VAL A 461 5.18 -25.68 -30.49
C VAL A 461 4.51 -25.45 -29.14
N GLN A 462 4.27 -24.19 -28.74
CA GLN A 462 3.57 -23.91 -27.49
C GLN A 462 2.12 -24.40 -27.49
N LYS A 463 1.42 -24.38 -28.63
CA LYS A 463 0.06 -24.94 -28.75
C LYS A 463 0.08 -26.46 -28.70
N ILE A 464 1.08 -27.09 -29.33
CA ILE A 464 1.30 -28.54 -29.28
C ILE A 464 1.53 -28.97 -27.83
N CYS A 465 2.52 -28.39 -27.13
CA CYS A 465 2.82 -28.73 -25.75
C CYS A 465 1.65 -28.49 -24.79
N LYS A 466 0.81 -27.47 -25.04
CA LYS A 466 -0.38 -27.19 -24.22
C LYS A 466 -1.51 -28.20 -24.41
N ARG A 467 -1.70 -28.73 -25.62
CA ARG A 467 -2.79 -29.66 -25.96
C ARG A 467 -2.43 -31.12 -25.74
N ALA A 468 -1.18 -31.49 -25.99
CA ALA A 468 -0.73 -32.86 -25.81
C ALA A 468 -0.96 -33.37 -24.37
N LYS A 469 -1.35 -34.63 -24.26
CA LYS A 469 -1.65 -35.29 -22.98
C LYS A 469 -0.39 -35.65 -22.20
N ASN A 470 0.70 -35.98 -22.89
CA ASN A 470 1.99 -36.36 -22.33
C ASN A 470 3.10 -36.26 -23.40
N GLU A 471 4.33 -36.60 -23.02
CA GLU A 471 5.53 -36.56 -23.86
C GLU A 471 5.42 -37.42 -25.14
N SER A 472 4.84 -38.63 -25.03
CA SER A 472 4.62 -39.52 -26.18
C SER A 472 3.66 -38.91 -27.19
N ASP A 473 2.57 -38.30 -26.71
CA ASP A 473 1.58 -37.61 -27.54
C ASP A 473 2.22 -36.42 -28.28
N VAL A 474 3.12 -35.67 -27.63
CA VAL A 474 3.89 -34.60 -28.31
C VAL A 474 4.66 -35.14 -29.51
N ARG A 475 5.42 -36.21 -29.31
CA ARG A 475 6.23 -36.83 -30.38
C ARG A 475 5.35 -37.30 -31.54
N GLN A 476 4.25 -38.02 -31.24
CA GLN A 476 3.30 -38.48 -32.25
C GLN A 476 2.63 -37.33 -33.02
N ILE A 477 2.26 -36.24 -32.35
CA ILE A 477 1.67 -35.06 -32.97
C ILE A 477 2.70 -34.40 -33.90
N LEU A 478 3.95 -34.24 -33.45
CA LEU A 478 5.01 -33.65 -34.25
C LEU A 478 5.32 -34.50 -35.48
N ASP A 479 5.40 -35.82 -35.36
CA ASP A 479 5.59 -36.71 -36.51
C ASP A 479 4.45 -36.57 -37.54
N LYS A 480 3.19 -36.55 -37.09
CA LYS A 480 2.03 -36.35 -37.96
C LYS A 480 2.08 -34.99 -38.65
N ILE A 481 2.40 -33.92 -37.91
CA ILE A 481 2.51 -32.56 -38.45
C ILE A 481 3.68 -32.46 -39.43
N TRP A 482 4.81 -33.10 -39.14
CA TRP A 482 5.99 -33.08 -40.00
C TRP A 482 5.76 -33.82 -41.32
N ASN A 483 5.02 -34.93 -41.28
CA ASN A 483 4.70 -35.72 -42.48
C ASN A 483 3.56 -35.12 -43.31
N ASP A 484 2.62 -34.39 -42.69
CA ASP A 484 1.57 -33.65 -43.41
C ASP A 484 1.34 -32.24 -42.81
N PRO A 485 2.21 -31.27 -43.16
CA PRO A 485 2.16 -29.90 -42.65
C PRO A 485 0.84 -29.19 -42.95
N SER A 486 0.21 -29.50 -44.09
CA SER A 486 -1.00 -28.84 -44.57
C SER A 486 -2.20 -29.06 -43.63
N ARG A 487 -2.29 -30.25 -43.02
CA ARG A 487 -3.39 -30.64 -42.12
C ARG A 487 -3.12 -30.36 -40.65
N ALA A 488 -1.96 -29.80 -40.30
CA ALA A 488 -1.54 -29.55 -38.92
C ALA A 488 -2.58 -28.79 -38.08
N GLY A 489 -3.29 -27.82 -38.68
CA GLY A 489 -4.34 -27.05 -38.00
C GLY A 489 -5.61 -27.84 -37.68
N VAL A 490 -5.94 -28.85 -38.48
CA VAL A 490 -7.06 -29.78 -38.21
C VAL A 490 -6.65 -30.77 -37.14
N MET A 491 -5.45 -31.37 -37.26
CA MET A 491 -4.90 -32.31 -36.28
C MET A 491 -4.89 -31.69 -34.87
N LEU A 492 -4.46 -30.43 -34.75
CA LEU A 492 -4.42 -29.72 -33.48
C LEU A 492 -5.78 -29.36 -32.89
N ARG A 493 -6.86 -29.30 -33.70
CA ARG A 493 -8.22 -29.02 -33.23
C ARG A 493 -8.91 -30.29 -32.71
N ASN A 494 -8.57 -31.45 -33.27
CA ASN A 494 -9.13 -32.73 -32.88
C ASN A 494 -8.52 -33.31 -31.58
N LEU A 495 -7.52 -32.64 -31.01
CA LEU A 495 -6.92 -32.97 -29.71
C LEU A 495 -7.62 -32.28 -28.52
N GLY A 496 -8.84 -31.78 -28.73
CA GLY A 496 -9.65 -31.03 -27.77
C GLY A 496 -10.39 -31.93 -26.80
#